data_AF-B5IL25-F1
#
_entry.id   AF-B5IL25-F1
#
_cell.length_a   1.000
_cell.length_b   1.000
_cell.length_c   1.000
_cell.angle_alpha   90.00
_cell.angle_beta   90.00
_cell.angle_gamma   90.00
#
_symmetry.space_group_name_H-M   'P 1'
#
loop_
_entity.id
_entity.type
_entity.pdbx_description
1 polymer ?
#
loop_
_entity_poly.entity_id
_entity_poly.type
_entity_poly.pdbx_seq_one_letter_code
_entity_poly.pdbx_strand_id
1 'polypeptide(L)'
;MRSSLRPGQPGWLSICRAAIHRTAVHRTAIRRTAIRRTGSQVLALALVLGAPAGGLIGRAVQAAPATASPGVTGTSALKPAAAAAGPLSVDEARAAAERILKAVQTKDPNLRFAQFSPELQAISSPAMVADTMRTQPDLLGWTLLSVRGGLSSTTVEASLRTSDGVRDLFMVLDPQGRLTGYHFDLTDAQSSRVAADFVRELSRGHFISARSYLALPLQEELTPATLQAKWQQLQRSTGNFVKVVRVIEASRSEDSQLVLVNTEFNRVTDNLFVILNTNNEITGVDFPKDPNPPQPASAPAR
;
A
#
# COMPACT_ATOMS: atom_id res chain seq x y z
N MET A 1 43.15 -22.17 -39.66
CA MET A 1 42.34 -23.39 -39.40
C MET A 1 40.99 -22.96 -38.83
N ARG A 2 39.95 -23.63 -39.32
CA ARG A 2 38.52 -23.33 -39.11
C ARG A 2 38.06 -23.62 -37.69
N SER A 3 37.09 -22.83 -37.21
CA SER A 3 35.82 -23.24 -36.58
C SER A 3 35.22 -22.06 -35.81
N SER A 4 33.91 -21.86 -35.66
CA SER A 4 32.72 -21.86 -36.51
C SER A 4 31.55 -21.54 -35.56
N LEU A 5 30.53 -20.81 -36.04
CA LEU A 5 29.15 -20.74 -35.50
C LEU A 5 28.96 -19.91 -34.20
N ARG A 6 27.95 -19.05 -34.01
CA ARG A 6 26.66 -18.83 -34.72
C ARG A 6 26.05 -17.45 -34.39
N PRO A 7 25.25 -16.88 -35.30
CA PRO A 7 24.32 -15.77 -35.07
C PRO A 7 22.95 -16.25 -34.56
N GLY A 8 22.24 -15.38 -33.81
CA GLY A 8 20.81 -15.50 -33.50
C GLY A 8 20.45 -15.95 -32.08
N GLN A 9 19.95 -15.01 -31.28
CA GLN A 9 19.12 -15.29 -30.10
C GLN A 9 17.76 -14.58 -30.25
N PRO A 10 16.72 -15.25 -30.78
CA PRO A 10 15.37 -14.72 -30.96
C PRO A 10 14.52 -14.89 -29.71
N GLY A 11 14.96 -14.34 -28.56
CA GLY A 11 14.30 -14.55 -27.27
C GLY A 11 13.42 -13.40 -26.77
N TRP A 12 13.78 -12.15 -27.05
CA TRP A 12 13.26 -11.01 -26.25
C TRP A 12 12.01 -10.35 -26.82
N LEU A 13 11.81 -10.40 -28.14
CA LEU A 13 10.54 -10.03 -28.77
C LEU A 13 9.40 -10.97 -28.35
N SER A 14 9.68 -12.23 -28.00
CA SER A 14 8.68 -13.20 -27.53
C SER A 14 8.22 -12.95 -26.09
N ILE A 15 9.10 -12.44 -25.21
CA ILE A 15 8.73 -12.11 -23.82
C ILE A 15 7.89 -10.83 -23.78
N CYS A 16 8.23 -9.83 -24.60
CA CYS A 16 7.41 -8.62 -24.76
C CYS A 16 6.02 -8.96 -25.35
N ARG A 17 5.94 -9.92 -26.28
CA ARG A 17 4.67 -10.36 -26.87
C ARG A 17 3.83 -11.25 -25.93
N ALA A 18 4.46 -11.97 -25.01
CA ALA A 18 3.76 -12.80 -24.01
C ALA A 18 3.12 -11.98 -22.88
N ALA A 19 3.73 -10.86 -22.48
CA ALA A 19 3.15 -9.93 -21.51
C ALA A 19 1.94 -9.17 -22.09
N ILE A 20 1.98 -8.85 -23.39
CA ILE A 20 0.89 -8.14 -24.10
C ILE A 20 -0.32 -9.04 -24.38
N HIS A 21 -0.13 -10.35 -24.61
CA HIS A 21 -1.26 -11.25 -24.89
C HIS A 21 -2.01 -11.77 -23.65
N ARG A 22 -1.40 -11.75 -22.46
CA ARG A 22 -2.02 -12.34 -21.26
C ARG A 22 -3.07 -11.42 -20.61
N THR A 23 -3.09 -10.14 -20.96
CA THR A 23 -4.07 -9.13 -20.52
C THR A 23 -5.39 -9.14 -21.33
N ALA A 24 -5.39 -9.73 -22.53
CA ALA A 24 -6.55 -9.71 -23.43
C ALA A 24 -7.66 -10.72 -23.04
N VAL A 25 -7.38 -11.72 -22.20
CA VAL A 25 -8.32 -12.83 -21.93
C VAL A 25 -9.25 -12.56 -20.73
N HIS A 26 -9.02 -11.51 -19.92
CA HIS A 26 -9.82 -11.26 -18.71
C HIS A 26 -10.86 -10.12 -18.80
N ARG A 27 -11.02 -9.45 -19.94
CA ARG A 27 -12.01 -8.37 -20.12
C ARG A 27 -13.25 -8.83 -20.91
N THR A 28 -14.09 -9.68 -20.32
CA THR A 28 -15.45 -9.91 -20.85
C THR A 28 -16.55 -9.99 -19.79
N ALA A 29 -16.23 -9.80 -18.50
CA ALA A 29 -17.25 -9.73 -17.46
C ALA A 29 -17.14 -8.38 -16.77
N ILE A 30 -18.28 -7.74 -16.48
CA ILE A 30 -18.43 -6.41 -15.86
C ILE A 30 -18.60 -5.26 -16.90
N ARG A 31 -19.64 -5.38 -17.73
CA ARG A 31 -20.44 -4.23 -18.16
C ARG A 31 -21.92 -4.61 -18.01
N ARG A 32 -22.72 -3.64 -17.55
CA ARG A 32 -24.13 -3.71 -17.07
C ARG A 32 -24.14 -4.00 -15.56
N THR A 33 -24.53 -3.06 -14.69
CA THR A 33 -25.80 -2.35 -14.72
C THR A 33 -25.69 -1.08 -13.87
N ALA A 34 -26.04 0.06 -14.45
CA ALA A 34 -26.40 1.27 -13.72
C ALA A 34 -27.93 1.34 -13.59
N ILE A 35 -28.39 2.22 -12.69
CA ILE A 35 -29.75 2.81 -12.56
C ILE A 35 -30.71 2.04 -11.62
N ARG A 36 -30.98 2.58 -10.40
CA ARG A 36 -32.17 3.40 -10.07
C ARG A 36 -32.23 3.78 -8.57
N ARG A 37 -32.59 5.05 -8.36
CA ARG A 37 -33.09 5.67 -7.12
C ARG A 37 -34.47 5.11 -6.73
N THR A 38 -34.68 4.90 -5.43
CA THR A 38 -35.88 5.18 -4.61
C THR A 38 -35.46 4.83 -3.16
N GLY A 39 -35.65 5.62 -2.11
CA GLY A 39 -36.83 6.36 -1.67
C GLY A 39 -37.21 5.81 -0.29
N SER A 40 -37.09 6.66 0.75
CA SER A 40 -37.79 6.67 2.05
C SER A 40 -38.18 5.35 2.76
N GLN A 41 -37.87 5.21 4.04
CA GLN A 41 -38.83 5.50 5.13
C GLN A 41 -38.26 5.20 6.54
N VAL A 42 -38.78 6.02 7.45
CA VAL A 42 -38.65 6.05 8.91
C VAL A 42 -39.35 4.84 9.54
N LEU A 43 -38.78 4.25 10.60
CA LEU A 43 -39.60 3.68 11.67
C LEU A 43 -38.84 3.71 13.01
N ALA A 44 -39.41 4.46 13.95
CA ALA A 44 -39.12 4.39 15.36
C ALA A 44 -39.92 3.24 16.00
N LEU A 45 -39.37 2.58 17.01
CA LEU A 45 -40.18 1.82 17.97
C LEU A 45 -39.54 1.86 19.36
N ALA A 46 -40.32 2.33 20.32
CA ALA A 46 -40.08 2.32 21.76
C ALA A 46 -41.13 1.41 22.42
N LEU A 47 -40.78 0.71 23.50
CA LEU A 47 -41.69 0.24 24.58
C LEU A 47 -40.80 -0.35 25.74
N VAL A 48 -40.75 0.23 26.95
CA VAL A 48 -41.64 0.08 28.15
C VAL A 48 -41.25 -1.17 29.00
N LEU A 49 -40.57 -0.98 30.14
CA LEU A 49 -41.02 -0.89 31.57
C LEU A 49 -41.46 -2.22 32.23
N GLY A 50 -40.93 -2.47 33.45
CA GLY A 50 -41.54 -3.38 34.45
C GLY A 50 -40.57 -3.92 35.52
N ALA A 51 -40.72 -3.49 36.77
CA ALA A 51 -40.13 -4.05 38.02
C ALA A 51 -41.26 -4.74 38.86
N PRO A 52 -41.19 -5.03 40.20
CA PRO A 52 -40.11 -5.35 41.17
C PRO A 52 -40.48 -6.54 42.15
N ALA A 53 -39.80 -6.62 43.32
CA ALA A 53 -40.10 -7.33 44.61
C ALA A 53 -39.34 -8.66 44.87
N GLY A 54 -38.88 -9.05 46.08
CA GLY A 54 -38.90 -8.50 47.45
C GLY A 54 -38.45 -9.56 48.50
N GLY A 55 -37.99 -9.12 49.70
CA GLY A 55 -37.88 -9.86 50.99
C GLY A 55 -36.60 -10.72 51.21
N LEU A 56 -35.70 -10.52 52.19
CA LEU A 56 -35.67 -10.37 53.67
C LEU A 56 -35.54 -11.68 54.51
N ILE A 57 -34.39 -11.76 55.21
CA ILE A 57 -34.09 -12.33 56.55
C ILE A 57 -33.83 -13.84 56.71
N GLY A 58 -32.69 -14.16 57.37
CA GLY A 58 -32.49 -15.41 58.11
C GLY A 58 -31.04 -15.76 58.41
N ARG A 59 -30.51 -15.33 59.56
CA ARG A 59 -29.16 -15.63 60.10
C ARG A 59 -29.23 -16.83 61.05
N ALA A 60 -28.32 -17.80 60.94
CA ALA A 60 -27.93 -18.68 62.05
C ALA A 60 -26.50 -19.22 61.85
N VAL A 61 -25.77 -19.27 62.95
CA VAL A 61 -24.35 -19.60 63.14
C VAL A 61 -24.19 -21.10 63.42
N GLN A 62 -23.15 -21.74 62.88
CA GLN A 62 -22.27 -22.67 63.62
C GLN A 62 -21.01 -23.08 62.84
N ALA A 63 -19.86 -22.96 63.51
CA ALA A 63 -18.56 -23.55 63.19
C ALA A 63 -18.52 -25.02 63.71
N ALA A 64 -17.63 -25.96 63.42
CA ALA A 64 -16.28 -26.06 62.84
C ALA A 64 -16.08 -27.55 62.39
N PRO A 65 -14.86 -28.14 62.41
CA PRO A 65 -13.84 -28.20 61.36
C PRO A 65 -13.60 -29.63 60.80
N ALA A 66 -12.70 -29.72 59.80
CA ALA A 66 -11.72 -30.81 59.56
C ALA A 66 -11.65 -31.37 58.12
N THR A 67 -10.45 -31.22 57.55
CA THR A 67 -9.70 -32.16 56.69
C THR A 67 -10.31 -32.67 55.38
N ALA A 68 -9.76 -32.20 54.25
CA ALA A 68 -8.95 -32.99 53.30
C ALA A 68 -8.96 -32.37 51.88
N SER A 69 -7.77 -32.01 51.37
CA SER A 69 -7.51 -31.89 49.92
C SER A 69 -7.51 -33.31 49.30
N PRO A 70 -7.89 -33.55 48.03
CA PRO A 70 -7.36 -32.84 46.86
C PRO A 70 -8.39 -32.56 45.74
N GLY A 71 -8.16 -31.52 44.94
CA GLY A 71 -8.99 -31.28 43.76
C GLY A 71 -8.65 -29.96 43.10
N VAL A 72 -7.58 -29.97 42.30
CA VAL A 72 -7.23 -28.88 41.40
C VAL A 72 -8.34 -28.77 40.35
N THR A 73 -9.40 -28.02 40.65
CA THR A 73 -10.29 -27.50 39.62
C THR A 73 -9.69 -26.21 39.12
N GLY A 74 -8.66 -26.38 38.30
CA GLY A 74 -8.25 -25.33 37.37
C GLY A 74 -9.43 -25.08 36.44
N THR A 75 -10.28 -24.12 36.79
CA THR A 75 -11.11 -23.45 35.80
C THR A 75 -10.13 -22.66 34.94
N SER A 76 -9.56 -23.33 33.94
CA SER A 76 -9.00 -22.65 32.78
C SER A 76 -10.10 -21.74 32.27
N ALA A 77 -10.00 -20.46 32.61
CA ALA A 77 -10.66 -19.42 31.87
C ALA A 77 -10.19 -19.59 30.43
N LEU A 78 -11.02 -20.27 29.63
CA LEU A 78 -10.92 -20.27 28.19
C LEU A 78 -10.97 -18.80 27.78
N LYS A 79 -9.77 -18.24 27.58
CA LYS A 79 -9.54 -17.05 26.78
C LYS A 79 -10.46 -17.16 25.58
N PRO A 80 -11.38 -16.20 25.33
CA PRO A 80 -12.18 -16.23 24.13
C PRO A 80 -11.20 -16.38 22.96
N ALA A 81 -11.33 -17.49 22.23
CA ALA A 81 -10.66 -17.67 20.97
C ALA A 81 -10.93 -16.39 20.17
N ALA A 82 -9.87 -15.72 19.73
CA ALA A 82 -9.98 -14.54 18.90
C ALA A 82 -10.97 -14.87 17.78
N ALA A 83 -12.17 -14.28 17.85
CA ALA A 83 -13.13 -14.36 16.78
C ALA A 83 -12.36 -14.00 15.52
N ALA A 84 -12.43 -14.85 14.49
CA ALA A 84 -11.81 -14.60 13.21
C ALA A 84 -12.19 -13.18 12.80
N ALA A 85 -11.21 -12.27 12.86
CA ALA A 85 -11.47 -10.85 12.78
C ALA A 85 -11.86 -10.56 11.33
N GLY A 86 -13.17 -10.47 11.09
CA GLY A 86 -13.73 -10.08 9.81
C GLY A 86 -13.36 -8.63 9.46
N PRO A 87 -13.79 -8.12 8.31
CA PRO A 87 -13.59 -6.72 7.97
C PRO A 87 -14.18 -5.81 9.04
N LEU A 88 -13.61 -4.62 9.19
CA LEU A 88 -14.12 -3.58 10.09
C LEU A 88 -15.56 -3.22 9.70
N SER A 89 -16.36 -2.82 10.69
CA SER A 89 -17.61 -2.13 10.38
C SER A 89 -17.33 -0.80 9.66
N VAL A 90 -18.34 -0.28 8.96
CA VAL A 90 -18.22 0.98 8.21
C VAL A 90 -17.82 2.14 9.14
N ASP A 91 -18.42 2.22 10.33
CA ASP A 91 -18.15 3.29 11.29
C ASP A 91 -16.75 3.17 11.90
N GLU A 92 -16.30 1.96 12.24
CA GLU A 92 -14.94 1.73 12.74
C GLU A 92 -13.89 2.07 11.67
N ALA A 93 -14.13 1.67 10.42
CA ALA A 93 -13.22 1.97 9.30
C ALA A 93 -13.15 3.47 9.03
N ARG A 94 -14.28 4.20 9.08
CA ARG A 94 -14.32 5.66 8.96
C ARG A 94 -13.56 6.33 10.11
N ALA A 95 -13.82 5.92 11.35
CA ALA A 95 -13.11 6.46 12.51
C ALA A 95 -11.60 6.17 12.47
N ALA A 96 -11.19 5.01 11.96
CA ALA A 96 -9.78 4.70 11.73
C ALA A 96 -9.17 5.61 10.65
N ALA A 97 -9.82 5.75 9.50
CA ALA A 97 -9.40 6.63 8.42
C ALA A 97 -9.28 8.09 8.86
N GLU A 98 -10.25 8.60 9.62
CA GLU A 98 -10.20 9.96 10.17
C GLU A 98 -9.00 10.16 11.10
N ARG A 99 -8.72 9.21 12.00
CA ARG A 99 -7.54 9.28 12.87
C ARG A 99 -6.24 9.29 12.08
N ILE A 100 -6.15 8.51 11.00
CA ILE A 100 -4.97 8.44 10.12
C ILE A 100 -4.77 9.78 9.40
N LEU A 101 -5.82 10.28 8.75
CA LEU A 101 -5.76 11.55 8.02
C LEU A 101 -5.50 12.74 8.95
N LYS A 102 -6.05 12.70 10.17
CA LYS A 102 -5.77 13.71 11.18
C LYS A 102 -4.30 13.73 11.58
N ALA A 103 -3.68 12.57 11.81
CA ALA A 103 -2.26 12.48 12.14
C ALA A 103 -1.35 13.03 11.03
N VAL A 104 -1.73 12.81 9.76
CA VAL A 104 -1.05 13.41 8.60
C VAL A 104 -1.23 14.93 8.59
N GLN A 105 -2.46 15.43 8.77
CA GLN A 105 -2.73 16.87 8.79
C GLN A 105 -1.99 17.59 9.92
N THR A 106 -1.93 17.01 11.12
CA THR A 106 -1.24 17.61 12.28
C THR A 106 0.27 17.40 12.26
N LYS A 107 0.80 16.72 11.22
CA LYS A 107 2.22 16.35 11.09
C LYS A 107 2.77 15.67 12.34
N ASP A 108 2.00 14.73 12.92
CA ASP A 108 2.44 13.94 14.07
C ASP A 108 3.01 12.59 13.61
N PRO A 109 4.35 12.45 13.54
CA PRO A 109 4.97 11.24 13.04
C PRO A 109 4.82 10.06 13.99
N ASN A 110 4.74 10.29 15.30
CA ASN A 110 4.62 9.21 16.29
C ASN A 110 3.22 8.62 16.23
N LEU A 111 2.20 9.48 16.21
CA LEU A 111 0.81 9.04 16.06
C LEU A 111 0.62 8.30 14.73
N ARG A 112 1.19 8.82 13.65
CA ARG A 112 1.09 8.19 12.34
C ARG A 112 1.78 6.83 12.27
N PHE A 113 2.96 6.71 12.87
CA PHE A 113 3.70 5.45 12.97
C PHE A 113 2.94 4.42 13.81
N ALA A 114 2.32 4.83 14.92
CA ALA A 114 1.51 3.95 15.76
C ALA A 114 0.28 3.36 15.05
N GLN A 115 -0.20 4.03 13.99
CA GLN A 115 -1.34 3.59 13.17
C GLN A 115 -0.95 2.64 12.03
N PHE A 116 0.34 2.38 11.83
CA PHE A 116 0.78 1.36 10.88
C PHE A 116 0.53 -0.06 11.41
N SER A 117 0.29 -0.99 10.50
CA SER A 117 0.29 -2.41 10.83
C SER A 117 1.69 -2.86 11.28
N PRO A 118 1.82 -4.00 12.00
CA PRO A 118 3.12 -4.50 12.46
C PRO A 118 4.13 -4.66 11.33
N GLU A 119 3.70 -5.06 10.15
CA GLU A 119 4.54 -5.25 8.96
C GLU A 119 5.12 -3.92 8.47
N LEU A 120 4.31 -2.86 8.46
CA LEU A 120 4.78 -1.52 8.08
C LEU A 120 5.65 -0.89 9.18
N GLN A 121 5.36 -1.17 10.46
CA GLN A 121 6.21 -0.71 11.57
C GLN A 121 7.59 -1.36 11.54
N ALA A 122 7.69 -2.63 11.15
CA ALA A 122 8.96 -3.36 11.09
C ALA A 122 9.97 -2.77 10.08
N ILE A 123 9.48 -2.04 9.07
CA ILE A 123 10.30 -1.43 8.01
C ILE A 123 10.27 0.11 8.03
N SER A 124 9.65 0.69 9.07
CA SER A 124 9.52 2.13 9.22
C SER A 124 9.96 2.59 10.62
N SER A 125 9.91 3.88 10.86
CA SER A 125 10.23 4.51 12.14
C SER A 125 9.57 5.88 12.19
N PRO A 126 9.35 6.46 13.38
CA PRO A 126 8.85 7.83 13.50
C PRO A 126 9.69 8.84 12.72
N ALA A 127 11.02 8.69 12.68
CA ALA A 127 11.90 9.57 11.92
C ALA A 127 11.68 9.46 10.41
N MET A 128 11.52 8.25 9.86
CA MET A 128 11.20 8.06 8.44
C MET A 128 9.82 8.63 8.09
N VAL A 129 8.84 8.43 8.97
CA VAL A 129 7.50 9.01 8.81
C VAL A 129 7.55 10.54 8.82
N ALA A 130 8.34 11.13 9.72
CA ALA A 130 8.53 12.57 9.78
C ALA A 130 9.16 13.12 8.48
N ASP A 131 10.15 12.43 7.93
CA ASP A 131 10.78 12.83 6.67
C ASP A 131 9.82 12.74 5.48
N THR A 132 9.03 11.65 5.42
CA THR A 132 7.95 11.52 4.44
C THR A 132 6.94 12.66 4.57
N MET A 133 6.45 12.95 5.78
CA MET A 133 5.50 14.06 6.00
C MET A 133 6.06 15.43 5.61
N ARG A 134 7.36 15.66 5.76
CA ARG A 134 8.02 16.91 5.40
C ARG A 134 8.14 17.11 3.88
N THR A 135 8.26 16.00 3.14
CA THR A 135 8.46 16.02 1.68
C THR A 135 7.16 15.92 0.89
N GLN A 136 6.06 15.52 1.53
CA GLN A 136 4.74 15.46 0.93
C GLN A 136 3.99 16.79 1.02
N PRO A 137 3.03 17.04 0.10
CA PRO A 137 2.18 18.22 0.15
C PRO A 137 1.34 18.28 1.43
N ASP A 138 1.18 19.49 1.98
CA ASP A 138 0.34 19.72 3.16
C ASP A 138 -1.11 19.29 2.93
N LEU A 139 -1.66 18.48 3.84
CA LEU A 139 -3.06 18.06 3.83
C LEU A 139 -3.96 19.15 4.42
N LEU A 140 -4.70 19.84 3.56
CA LEU A 140 -5.58 20.96 3.91
C LEU A 140 -6.99 20.49 4.33
N GLY A 141 -7.40 19.30 3.92
CA GLY A 141 -8.67 18.69 4.30
C GLY A 141 -8.97 17.43 3.51
N TRP A 142 -10.05 16.73 3.86
CA TRP A 142 -10.46 15.51 3.20
C TRP A 142 -11.97 15.30 3.24
N THR A 143 -12.45 14.36 2.44
CA THR A 143 -13.82 13.83 2.47
C THR A 143 -13.77 12.33 2.28
N LEU A 144 -14.37 11.56 3.19
CA LEU A 144 -14.48 10.11 3.03
C LEU A 144 -15.61 9.78 2.06
N LEU A 145 -15.29 9.07 0.99
CA LEU A 145 -16.22 8.79 -0.11
C LEU A 145 -16.92 7.44 0.09
N SER A 146 -16.15 6.36 0.26
CA SER A 146 -16.70 5.01 0.36
C SER A 146 -15.88 4.13 1.32
N VAL A 147 -16.53 3.09 1.83
CA VAL A 147 -15.90 2.02 2.62
C VAL A 147 -16.32 0.69 2.02
N ARG A 148 -15.33 -0.18 1.77
CA ARG A 148 -15.56 -1.50 1.18
C ARG A 148 -14.85 -2.55 2.03
N GLY A 149 -15.63 -3.42 2.67
CA GLY A 149 -15.09 -4.57 3.39
C GLY A 149 -14.61 -5.65 2.43
N GLY A 150 -13.43 -6.22 2.70
CA GLY A 150 -12.90 -7.42 2.08
C GLY A 150 -12.98 -8.62 3.02
N LEU A 151 -12.31 -9.72 2.68
CA LEU A 151 -12.29 -10.93 3.51
C LEU A 151 -11.57 -10.72 4.85
N SER A 152 -10.46 -9.98 4.84
CA SER A 152 -9.59 -9.75 6.00
C SER A 152 -9.08 -8.31 6.09
N SER A 153 -9.57 -7.42 5.23
CA SER A 153 -9.17 -6.02 5.19
C SER A 153 -10.37 -5.13 4.87
N THR A 154 -10.22 -3.83 5.10
CA THR A 154 -11.25 -2.85 4.73
C THR A 154 -10.59 -1.73 3.93
N THR A 155 -11.13 -1.44 2.75
CA THR A 155 -10.66 -0.34 1.91
C THR A 155 -11.51 0.90 2.16
N VAL A 156 -10.87 2.02 2.48
CA VAL A 156 -11.52 3.33 2.63
C VAL A 156 -11.06 4.24 1.51
N GLU A 157 -12.01 4.79 0.78
CA GLU A 157 -11.79 5.75 -0.30
C GLU A 157 -12.04 7.16 0.24
N ALA A 158 -11.11 8.09 -0.04
CA ALA A 158 -11.16 9.46 0.42
C ALA A 158 -10.65 10.42 -0.65
N SER A 159 -11.29 11.58 -0.78
CA SER A 159 -10.75 12.68 -1.58
C SER A 159 -9.97 13.62 -0.68
N LEU A 160 -8.70 13.87 -1.00
CA LEU A 160 -7.81 14.73 -0.25
C LEU A 160 -7.65 16.06 -0.95
N ARG A 161 -7.75 17.16 -0.20
CA ARG A 161 -7.33 18.49 -0.65
C ARG A 161 -5.96 18.78 -0.05
N THR A 162 -4.96 18.89 -0.91
CA THR A 162 -3.57 19.18 -0.51
C THR A 162 -3.13 20.54 -1.08
N SER A 163 -1.96 21.02 -0.63
CA SER A 163 -1.31 22.21 -1.21
C SER A 163 -0.96 22.05 -2.70
N ASP A 164 -0.81 20.81 -3.18
CA ASP A 164 -0.51 20.50 -4.59
C ASP A 164 -1.78 20.21 -5.43
N GLY A 165 -2.96 20.27 -4.82
CA GLY A 165 -4.24 20.01 -5.49
C GLY A 165 -5.07 18.91 -4.83
N VAL A 166 -6.11 18.47 -5.54
CA VAL A 166 -7.03 17.42 -5.09
C VAL A 166 -6.58 16.07 -5.63
N ARG A 167 -6.62 15.02 -4.78
CA ARG A 167 -6.25 13.65 -5.15
C ARG A 167 -7.11 12.65 -4.40
N ASP A 168 -7.52 11.59 -5.07
CA ASP A 168 -8.24 10.50 -4.42
C ASP A 168 -7.26 9.46 -3.85
N LEU A 169 -7.58 8.96 -2.67
CA LEU A 169 -6.78 8.06 -1.85
C LEU A 169 -7.61 6.82 -1.51
N PHE A 170 -7.01 5.66 -1.71
CA PHE A 170 -7.52 4.36 -1.27
C PHE A 170 -6.61 3.85 -0.15
N MET A 171 -7.13 3.75 1.07
CA MET A 171 -6.43 3.18 2.22
C MET A 171 -6.89 1.76 2.47
N VAL A 172 -5.95 0.85 2.74
CA VAL A 172 -6.25 -0.53 3.14
C VAL A 172 -5.96 -0.68 4.63
N LEU A 173 -6.98 -1.08 5.38
CA LEU A 173 -6.95 -1.23 6.83
C LEU A 173 -7.02 -2.72 7.20
N ASP A 174 -6.26 -3.12 8.21
CA ASP A 174 -6.42 -4.43 8.87
C ASP A 174 -7.67 -4.45 9.76
N PRO A 175 -8.09 -5.61 10.30
CA PRO A 175 -9.24 -5.71 11.20
C PRO A 175 -9.10 -4.93 12.52
N GLN A 176 -7.95 -4.34 12.82
CA GLN A 176 -7.71 -3.48 13.97
C GLN A 176 -7.75 -1.98 13.61
N GLY A 177 -8.03 -1.64 12.34
CA GLY A 177 -8.04 -0.26 11.88
C GLY A 177 -6.65 0.34 11.68
N ARG A 178 -5.60 -0.49 11.57
CA ARG A 178 -4.25 -0.05 11.25
C ARG A 178 -4.04 -0.10 9.74
N LEU A 179 -3.23 0.83 9.24
CA LEU A 179 -2.92 0.90 7.83
C LEU A 179 -1.95 -0.19 7.42
N THR A 180 -2.33 -1.00 6.45
CA THR A 180 -1.47 -2.01 5.81
C THR A 180 -0.89 -1.50 4.49
N GLY A 181 -1.56 -0.53 3.86
CA GLY A 181 -1.10 0.10 2.64
C GLY A 181 -2.05 1.19 2.16
N TYR A 182 -1.63 1.93 1.15
CA TYR A 182 -2.48 2.91 0.48
C TYR A 182 -2.06 3.10 -0.97
N HIS A 183 -2.97 3.66 -1.77
CA HIS A 183 -2.77 3.96 -3.18
C HIS A 183 -3.49 5.27 -3.52
N PHE A 184 -2.93 6.08 -4.41
CA PHE A 184 -3.56 7.29 -4.91
C PHE A 184 -4.09 7.07 -6.31
N ASP A 185 -5.21 7.70 -6.67
CA ASP A 185 -5.57 7.82 -8.08
C ASP A 185 -4.52 8.67 -8.81
N LEU A 186 -3.96 8.10 -9.87
CA LEU A 186 -2.92 8.70 -10.71
C LEU A 186 -3.41 8.93 -12.16
N THR A 187 -4.69 8.69 -12.45
CA THR A 187 -5.24 8.72 -13.81
C THR A 187 -4.95 10.04 -14.53
N ASP A 188 -5.04 11.17 -13.81
CA ASP A 188 -4.78 12.50 -14.37
C ASP A 188 -3.32 12.97 -14.26
N ALA A 189 -2.43 12.17 -13.66
CA ALA A 189 -1.02 12.52 -13.49
C ALA A 189 -0.22 12.31 -14.78
N GLN A 190 0.87 13.07 -14.97
CA GLN A 190 1.82 12.79 -16.05
C GLN A 190 2.66 11.55 -15.71
N SER A 191 2.70 10.57 -16.62
CA SER A 191 3.42 9.30 -16.43
C SER A 191 4.91 9.48 -16.13
N SER A 192 5.57 10.43 -16.80
CA SER A 192 6.95 10.82 -16.53
C SER A 192 7.15 11.35 -15.10
N ARG A 193 6.22 12.16 -14.59
CA ARG A 193 6.24 12.63 -13.20
C ARG A 193 6.05 11.48 -12.22
N VAL A 194 5.09 10.58 -12.48
CA VAL A 194 4.86 9.39 -11.64
C VAL A 194 6.11 8.53 -11.52
N ALA A 195 6.76 8.21 -12.64
CA ALA A 195 7.99 7.42 -12.63
C ALA A 195 9.15 8.12 -11.90
N ALA A 196 9.30 9.43 -12.08
CA ALA A 196 10.32 10.22 -11.39
C ALA A 196 10.10 10.26 -9.87
N ASP A 197 8.84 10.47 -9.45
CA ASP A 197 8.45 10.56 -8.05
C ASP A 197 8.60 9.20 -7.37
N PHE A 198 8.26 8.11 -8.05
CA PHE A 198 8.52 6.75 -7.59
C PHE A 198 10.00 6.50 -7.28
N VAL A 199 10.90 6.81 -8.23
CA VAL A 199 12.35 6.64 -8.03
C VAL A 199 12.88 7.55 -6.91
N ARG A 200 12.32 8.75 -6.77
CA ARG A 200 12.69 9.69 -5.70
C ARG A 200 12.26 9.18 -4.32
N GLU A 201 11.10 8.56 -4.19
CA GLU A 201 10.68 7.95 -2.93
C GLU A 201 11.55 6.74 -2.57
N LEU A 202 11.94 5.91 -3.56
CA LEU A 202 12.90 4.83 -3.33
C LEU A 202 14.25 5.35 -2.82
N SER A 203 14.78 6.41 -3.42
CA SER A 203 16.09 6.94 -3.05
C SER A 203 16.13 7.57 -1.66
N ARG A 204 14.99 8.04 -1.15
CA ARG A 204 14.81 8.56 0.22
C ARG A 204 14.56 7.46 1.25
N GLY A 205 14.43 6.20 0.82
CA GLY A 205 14.05 5.09 1.70
C GLY A 205 12.56 5.09 2.07
N HIS A 206 11.73 5.87 1.38
CA HIS A 206 10.29 5.94 1.61
C HIS A 206 9.56 4.80 0.90
N PHE A 207 9.89 3.55 1.23
CA PHE A 207 9.38 2.37 0.51
C PHE A 207 7.86 2.19 0.59
N ILE A 208 7.23 2.66 1.68
CA ILE A 208 5.76 2.68 1.82
C ILE A 208 5.15 3.63 0.79
N SER A 209 5.71 4.84 0.65
CA SER A 209 5.26 5.83 -0.34
C SER A 209 5.57 5.40 -1.77
N ALA A 210 6.75 4.84 -2.03
CA ALA A 210 7.10 4.29 -3.33
C ALA A 210 6.13 3.19 -3.77
N ARG A 211 5.72 2.30 -2.86
CA ARG A 211 4.74 1.25 -3.15
C ARG A 211 3.38 1.81 -3.60
N SER A 212 2.99 3.00 -3.13
CA SER A 212 1.70 3.61 -3.49
C SER A 212 1.55 3.97 -4.97
N TYR A 213 2.64 4.07 -5.73
CA TYR A 213 2.61 4.30 -7.18
C TYR A 213 2.39 3.03 -8.00
N LEU A 214 2.51 1.85 -7.38
CA LEU A 214 2.36 0.57 -8.06
C LEU A 214 0.89 0.20 -8.19
N ALA A 215 0.53 -0.49 -9.27
CA ALA A 215 -0.78 -1.10 -9.43
C ALA A 215 -1.00 -2.17 -8.34
N LEU A 216 -2.25 -2.35 -7.89
CA LEU A 216 -2.58 -3.27 -6.78
C LEU A 216 -1.99 -4.68 -6.91
N PRO A 217 -2.05 -5.37 -8.07
CA PRO A 217 -1.43 -6.70 -8.20
C PRO A 217 0.08 -6.68 -7.95
N LEU A 218 0.77 -5.64 -8.43
CA LEU A 218 2.21 -5.49 -8.22
C LEU A 218 2.54 -5.12 -6.77
N GLN A 219 1.65 -4.43 -6.06
CA GLN A 219 1.82 -4.13 -4.63
C GLN A 219 1.79 -5.38 -3.75
N GLU A 220 1.08 -6.44 -4.16
CA GLU A 220 1.07 -7.73 -3.45
C GLU A 220 2.42 -8.45 -3.57
N GLU A 221 3.04 -8.38 -4.74
CA GLU A 221 4.36 -8.97 -5.00
C GLU A 221 5.51 -8.12 -4.43
N LEU A 222 5.41 -6.80 -4.57
CA LEU A 222 6.41 -5.82 -4.16
C LEU A 222 6.00 -5.16 -2.84
N THR A 223 6.16 -5.90 -1.76
CA THR A 223 6.07 -5.35 -0.40
C THR A 223 7.15 -4.26 -0.19
N PRO A 224 6.98 -3.34 0.79
CA PRO A 224 8.01 -2.35 1.10
C PRO A 224 9.38 -2.97 1.41
N ALA A 225 9.40 -4.11 2.11
CA ALA A 225 10.63 -4.86 2.40
C ALA A 225 11.28 -5.40 1.11
N THR A 226 10.48 -5.92 0.18
CA THR A 226 10.96 -6.40 -1.12
C THR A 226 11.53 -5.25 -1.96
N LEU A 227 10.87 -4.09 -1.98
CA LEU A 227 11.36 -2.89 -2.65
C LEU A 227 12.70 -2.43 -2.06
N GLN A 228 12.80 -2.39 -0.73
CA GLN A 228 14.04 -2.06 -0.03
C GLN A 228 15.18 -3.01 -0.41
N ALA A 229 14.95 -4.31 -0.37
CA ALA A 229 15.96 -5.31 -0.72
C ALA A 229 16.43 -5.18 -2.18
N LYS A 230 15.50 -4.95 -3.13
CA LYS A 230 15.83 -4.72 -4.54
C LYS A 230 16.63 -3.44 -4.74
N TRP A 231 16.24 -2.34 -4.09
CA TRP A 231 16.96 -1.07 -4.16
C TRP A 231 18.38 -1.18 -3.58
N GLN A 232 18.53 -1.81 -2.42
CA GLN A 232 19.84 -2.06 -1.83
C GLN A 232 20.72 -2.95 -2.71
N GLN A 233 20.14 -3.97 -3.34
CA GLN A 233 20.88 -4.82 -4.27
C GLN A 233 21.37 -4.03 -5.49
N LEU A 234 20.55 -3.13 -6.04
CA LEU A 234 20.96 -2.21 -7.11
C LEU A 234 22.11 -1.31 -6.66
N GLN A 235 22.05 -0.74 -5.45
CA GLN A 235 23.10 0.13 -4.92
C GLN A 235 24.43 -0.61 -4.66
N ARG A 236 24.40 -1.93 -4.40
CA ARG A 236 25.62 -2.73 -4.28
C ARG A 236 26.41 -2.79 -5.58
N SER A 237 25.75 -2.88 -6.73
CA SER A 237 26.41 -2.89 -8.04
C SER A 237 26.71 -1.47 -8.53
N THR A 238 25.76 -0.55 -8.43
CA THR A 238 25.82 0.81 -9.02
C THR A 238 26.43 1.88 -8.11
N GLY A 239 26.53 1.64 -6.80
CA GLY A 239 26.87 2.65 -5.80
C GLY A 239 25.65 3.39 -5.25
N ASN A 240 25.89 4.38 -4.39
CA ASN A 240 24.80 5.17 -3.81
C ASN A 240 24.12 6.02 -4.90
N PHE A 241 22.82 6.25 -4.72
CA PHE A 241 22.04 7.12 -5.60
C PHE A 241 22.51 8.58 -5.43
N VAL A 242 22.66 9.30 -6.54
CA VAL A 242 23.01 10.73 -6.56
C VAL A 242 21.78 11.55 -6.93
N LYS A 243 21.22 11.35 -8.13
CA LYS A 243 20.08 12.10 -8.64
C LYS A 243 19.39 11.42 -9.83
N VAL A 244 18.18 11.86 -10.14
CA VAL A 244 17.56 11.65 -11.45
C VAL A 244 18.10 12.73 -12.40
N VAL A 245 18.72 12.30 -13.50
CA VAL A 245 19.30 13.20 -14.52
C VAL A 245 18.21 13.70 -15.47
N ARG A 246 17.38 12.78 -15.98
CA ARG A 246 16.26 13.09 -16.88
C ARG A 246 15.28 11.92 -16.94
N VAL A 247 14.08 12.19 -17.45
CA VAL A 247 13.02 11.20 -17.63
C VAL A 247 12.58 11.24 -19.09
N ILE A 248 12.47 10.08 -19.73
CA ILE A 248 12.09 9.94 -21.13
C ILE A 248 10.90 9.00 -21.24
N GLU A 249 9.82 9.48 -21.84
CA GLU A 249 8.70 8.65 -22.29
C GLU A 249 9.13 7.94 -23.58
N ALA A 250 9.59 6.69 -23.49
CA ALA A 250 10.23 6.00 -24.62
C ALA A 250 9.25 5.37 -25.60
N SER A 251 8.13 4.84 -25.12
CA SER A 251 7.09 4.30 -26.00
C SER A 251 5.73 4.31 -25.34
N ARG A 252 4.69 4.57 -26.14
CA ARG A 252 3.29 4.47 -25.75
C ARG A 252 2.60 3.42 -26.62
N SER A 253 1.80 2.58 -25.98
CA SER A 253 0.87 1.63 -26.59
C SER A 253 -0.55 1.93 -26.08
N GLU A 254 -1.54 1.21 -26.58
CA GLU A 254 -2.95 1.41 -26.17
C GLU A 254 -3.16 1.20 -24.67
N ASP A 255 -2.48 0.22 -24.08
CA ASP A 255 -2.68 -0.17 -22.68
C ASP A 255 -1.50 0.18 -21.76
N SER A 256 -0.37 0.62 -22.31
CA SER A 256 0.84 0.85 -21.51
C SER A 256 1.75 1.97 -22.03
N GLN A 257 2.48 2.58 -21.09
CA GLN A 257 3.52 3.57 -21.32
C GLN A 257 4.84 3.07 -20.71
N LEU A 258 5.90 3.02 -21.52
CA LEU A 258 7.26 2.81 -21.03
C LEU A 258 7.91 4.17 -20.76
N VAL A 259 8.46 4.31 -19.55
CA VAL A 259 9.23 5.47 -19.11
C VAL A 259 10.61 5.02 -18.67
N LEU A 260 11.64 5.72 -19.15
CA LEU A 260 13.02 5.53 -18.77
C LEU A 260 13.41 6.66 -17.82
N VAL A 261 13.74 6.31 -16.58
CA VAL A 261 14.26 7.25 -15.60
C VAL A 261 15.78 7.14 -15.61
N ASN A 262 16.46 8.11 -16.20
CA ASN A 262 17.91 8.13 -16.22
C ASN A 262 18.42 8.59 -14.85
N THR A 263 19.11 7.69 -14.17
CA THR A 263 19.56 7.84 -12.79
C THR A 263 21.08 7.79 -12.71
N GLU A 264 21.64 8.74 -11.98
CA GLU A 264 23.05 8.78 -11.65
C GLU A 264 23.27 8.13 -10.29
N PHE A 265 24.14 7.12 -10.28
CA PHE A 265 24.72 6.53 -9.08
C PHE A 265 26.21 6.84 -9.04
N ASN A 266 26.84 6.71 -7.88
CA ASN A 266 28.24 7.05 -7.69
C ASN A 266 29.21 6.32 -8.65
N ARG A 267 28.86 5.12 -9.15
CA ARG A 267 29.74 4.35 -10.04
C ARG A 267 29.27 4.33 -11.49
N VAL A 268 27.99 4.60 -11.75
CA VAL A 268 27.40 4.46 -13.07
C VAL A 268 26.16 5.33 -13.23
N THR A 269 25.91 5.78 -14.45
CA THR A 269 24.63 6.37 -14.84
C THR A 269 23.90 5.34 -15.71
N ASP A 270 22.70 4.94 -15.29
CA ASP A 270 21.90 3.96 -16.01
C ASP A 270 20.41 4.32 -15.98
N ASN A 271 19.60 3.64 -16.80
CA ASN A 271 18.17 3.85 -16.89
C ASN A 271 17.41 2.81 -16.07
N LEU A 272 16.49 3.28 -15.23
CA LEU A 272 15.45 2.44 -14.67
C LEU A 272 14.26 2.43 -15.63
N PHE A 273 13.79 1.22 -15.97
CA PHE A 273 12.63 1.04 -16.84
C PHE A 273 11.38 0.90 -15.99
N VAL A 274 10.42 1.79 -16.23
CA VAL A 274 9.13 1.84 -15.52
C VAL A 274 8.02 1.70 -16.55
N ILE A 275 7.15 0.72 -16.36
CA ILE A 275 5.98 0.48 -17.21
C ILE A 275 4.75 0.91 -16.43
N LEU A 276 3.96 1.80 -17.02
CA LEU A 276 2.71 2.29 -16.45
C LEU A 276 1.53 1.85 -17.31
N ASN A 277 0.37 1.63 -16.70
CA ASN A 277 -0.89 1.40 -17.41
C ASN A 277 -1.58 2.73 -17.80
N THR A 278 -2.77 2.65 -18.37
CA THR A 278 -3.58 3.82 -18.77
C THR A 278 -4.03 4.71 -17.62
N ASN A 279 -4.00 4.21 -16.38
CA ASN A 279 -4.32 4.97 -15.16
C ASN A 279 -3.05 5.55 -14.52
N ASN A 280 -1.91 5.47 -15.22
CA ASN A 280 -0.58 5.81 -14.72
C ASN A 280 -0.15 5.05 -13.45
N GLU A 281 -0.72 3.88 -13.19
CA GLU A 281 -0.22 2.99 -12.14
C GLU A 281 0.96 2.20 -12.69
N ILE A 282 2.02 2.05 -11.91
CA ILE A 282 3.20 1.30 -12.30
C ILE A 282 2.87 -0.21 -12.25
N THR A 283 2.89 -0.86 -13.42
CA THR A 283 2.65 -2.30 -13.57
C THR A 283 3.94 -3.11 -13.72
N GLY A 284 5.08 -2.45 -13.90
CA GLY A 284 6.38 -3.11 -13.93
C GLY A 284 7.52 -2.14 -13.68
N VAL A 285 8.54 -2.60 -12.97
CA VAL A 285 9.80 -1.87 -12.74
C VAL A 285 10.95 -2.84 -12.94
N ASP A 286 11.91 -2.47 -13.77
CA ASP A 286 13.17 -3.20 -13.90
C ASP A 286 14.27 -2.51 -13.07
N PHE A 287 14.90 -3.30 -12.21
CA PHE A 287 16.08 -2.91 -11.44
C PHE A 287 17.28 -3.61 -12.09
N PRO A 288 18.09 -2.90 -12.90
CA PRO A 288 19.19 -3.51 -13.66
C PRO A 288 20.13 -4.28 -12.73
N LYS A 289 20.31 -5.57 -12.99
CA LYS A 289 21.27 -6.40 -12.25
C LYS A 289 22.71 -6.15 -12.70
N ASP A 290 22.86 -5.89 -14.00
CA ASP A 290 24.11 -5.53 -14.66
C ASP A 290 23.92 -4.13 -15.27
N PRO A 291 24.45 -3.07 -14.65
CA PRO A 291 24.28 -1.73 -15.16
C PRO A 291 25.01 -1.57 -16.50
N ASN A 292 24.42 -0.84 -17.44
CA ASN A 292 25.09 -0.59 -18.72
C ASN A 292 26.41 0.16 -18.46
N PRO A 293 27.55 -0.33 -18.98
CA PRO A 293 28.79 0.41 -18.87
C PRO A 293 28.62 1.78 -19.56
N PRO A 294 29.25 2.84 -19.02
CA PRO A 294 29.16 4.16 -19.62
C PRO A 294 29.57 4.10 -21.09
N GLN A 295 28.74 4.61 -21.99
CA GLN A 295 29.11 4.74 -23.40
C GLN A 295 30.37 5.61 -23.47
N PRO A 296 31.47 5.12 -24.08
CA PRO A 296 32.64 5.96 -24.27
C PRO A 296 32.23 7.17 -25.10
N ALA A 297 32.58 8.37 -24.59
CA ALA A 297 32.38 9.62 -25.31
C ALA A 297 32.95 9.47 -26.72
N SER A 298 32.15 9.79 -27.74
CA SER A 298 32.59 9.79 -29.13
C SER A 298 33.86 10.63 -29.22
N ALA A 299 35.00 9.98 -29.47
CA ALA A 299 36.26 10.67 -29.66
C ALA A 299 36.10 11.67 -30.82
N PRO A 300 36.57 12.92 -30.69
CA PRO A 300 36.53 13.85 -31.80
C PRO A 300 37.32 13.26 -32.97
N ALA A 301 36.68 13.20 -34.14
CA ALA A 301 37.31 12.79 -35.38
C ALA A 301 38.57 13.65 -35.60
N ARG A 302 39.71 12.98 -35.78
CA ARG A 302 40.96 13.60 -36.24
C ARG A 302 40.97 13.67 -37.76
#